data_AF-A0A395IIQ9-F1
#
_entry.id   AF-A0A395IIQ9-F1
#
_cell.length_a   1.000
_cell.length_b   1.000
_cell.length_c   1.000
_cell.angle_alpha   90.00
_cell.angle_beta   90.00
_cell.angle_gamma   90.00
#
_symmetry.space_group_name_H-M   'P 1'
#
loop_
_entity.id
_entity.type
_entity.pdbx_description
1 polymer ?
#
loop_
_entity_poly.entity_id
_entity_poly.type
_entity_poly.pdbx_seq_one_letter_code
_entity_poly.pdbx_strand_id
1 'polypeptide(L)'
;MSRSIPPLLSPYLSLPSESSLILLTSVLGAGTNWLVLRYLSSLLSESSPQSSTDSGGNENGDENGEVKVIFFEFYEGYGVLEREGARKINLDLDRLTQQNRFHFIDGLSILHLPPSTPKPSTHTTLQDPTLQTLSQTLSHAITTLTTPTPTSQSKPILLIDAPDLLLATSPSPPSPPPSPPSSSPLAKPSTPQS
;
A
#
# COMPACT_ATOMS: atom_id res chain seq x y z
N MET A 1 -0.23 -23.95 4.19
CA MET A 1 -0.74 -22.88 5.08
C MET A 1 -2.22 -22.70 4.81
N SER A 2 -3.07 -22.45 5.82
CA SER A 2 -4.50 -22.23 5.61
C SER A 2 -4.76 -20.95 4.79
N ARG A 3 -5.80 -20.95 3.95
CA ARG A 3 -6.32 -19.77 3.22
C ARG A 3 -7.22 -18.90 4.07
N SER A 4 -7.91 -19.50 5.04
CA SER A 4 -8.90 -18.81 5.83
C SER A 4 -8.24 -17.90 6.85
N ILE A 5 -8.81 -16.70 6.98
CA ILE A 5 -8.57 -15.82 8.11
C ILE A 5 -8.95 -16.59 9.40
N PRO A 6 -8.15 -16.52 10.47
CA PRO A 6 -8.53 -17.07 11.77
C PRO A 6 -9.89 -16.50 12.22
N PRO A 7 -10.84 -17.32 12.73
CA PRO A 7 -12.21 -16.88 13.01
C PRO A 7 -12.29 -15.66 13.94
N LEU A 8 -11.36 -15.57 14.90
CA LEU A 8 -11.26 -14.45 15.83
C LEU A 8 -10.88 -13.12 15.18
N LEU A 9 -10.23 -13.15 14.01
CA LEU A 9 -9.80 -11.97 13.26
C LEU A 9 -10.79 -11.57 12.17
N SER A 10 -11.67 -12.49 11.75
CA SER A 10 -12.69 -12.24 10.73
C SER A 10 -13.54 -10.97 10.99
N PRO A 11 -14.09 -10.72 12.19
CA PRO A 11 -14.92 -9.53 12.41
C PRO A 11 -14.14 -8.21 12.37
N TYR A 12 -12.81 -8.26 12.53
CA TYR A 12 -11.95 -7.07 12.47
C TYR A 12 -11.42 -6.79 11.05
N LEU A 13 -11.54 -7.77 10.15
CA LEU A 13 -11.09 -7.67 8.77
C LEU A 13 -12.25 -7.52 7.79
N SER A 14 -13.50 -7.67 8.23
CA SER A 14 -14.66 -7.30 7.43
C SER A 14 -14.69 -5.78 7.23
N LEU A 15 -14.65 -5.31 5.97
CA LEU A 15 -14.72 -3.89 5.64
C LEU A 15 -16.15 -3.36 5.85
N PRO A 16 -16.40 -2.48 6.84
CA PRO A 16 -17.76 -2.09 7.20
C PRO A 16 -18.38 -0.98 6.33
N SER A 17 -17.59 -0.13 5.66
CA SER A 17 -18.12 1.00 4.85
C SER A 17 -17.12 1.50 3.80
N GLU A 18 -17.61 2.16 2.74
CA GLU A 18 -16.79 2.94 1.81
C GLU A 18 -16.06 4.04 2.60
N SER A 19 -14.72 3.98 2.70
CA SER A 19 -13.84 4.83 3.55
C SER A 19 -13.41 4.27 4.91
N SER A 20 -13.50 2.97 5.15
CA SER A 20 -12.84 2.35 6.31
C SER A 20 -11.33 2.19 6.12
N LEU A 21 -10.54 2.41 7.17
CA LEU A 21 -9.10 2.16 7.21
C LEU A 21 -8.79 1.04 8.22
N ILE A 22 -8.00 0.05 7.78
CA ILE A 22 -7.45 -0.98 8.66
C ILE A 22 -5.95 -0.71 8.80
N LEU A 23 -5.50 -0.51 10.03
CA LEU A 23 -4.07 -0.37 10.34
C LEU A 23 -3.53 -1.69 10.87
N LEU A 24 -2.60 -2.29 10.14
CA LEU A 24 -1.92 -3.52 10.52
C LEU A 24 -0.48 -3.21 10.94
N THR A 25 -0.18 -3.43 12.22
CA THR A 25 1.16 -3.21 12.77
C THR A 25 1.81 -4.54 13.15
N SER A 26 3.11 -4.68 12.89
CA SER A 26 3.92 -5.83 13.33
C SER A 26 5.08 -5.39 14.21
N VAL A 27 5.62 -6.33 14.98
CA VAL A 27 6.90 -6.16 15.70
C VAL A 27 7.96 -7.09 15.13
N LEU A 28 9.24 -6.77 15.36
CA LEU A 28 10.36 -7.61 14.93
C LEU A 28 10.21 -9.03 15.52
N GLY A 29 10.08 -10.04 14.65
CA GLY A 29 9.83 -11.43 15.04
C GLY A 29 8.36 -11.89 14.96
N ALA A 30 7.40 -10.98 14.72
CA ALA A 30 5.99 -11.29 14.53
C ALA A 30 5.45 -10.62 13.25
N GLY A 31 5.90 -11.12 12.10
CA GLY A 31 5.49 -10.60 10.79
C GLY A 31 4.01 -10.81 10.49
N THR A 32 3.40 -9.84 9.81
CA THR A 32 1.96 -9.79 9.49
C THR A 32 1.64 -10.18 8.04
N ASN A 33 2.65 -10.46 7.21
CA ASN A 33 2.47 -10.81 5.79
C ASN A 33 1.53 -12.02 5.59
N TRP A 34 1.61 -13.03 6.48
CA TRP A 34 0.70 -14.17 6.42
C TRP A 34 -0.78 -13.76 6.52
N LEU A 35 -1.09 -12.69 7.25
CA LEU A 35 -2.44 -12.17 7.42
C LEU A 35 -2.87 -11.38 6.18
N VAL A 36 -1.96 -10.57 5.63
CA VAL A 36 -2.16 -9.86 4.36
C VAL A 36 -2.54 -10.83 3.24
N LEU A 37 -1.80 -11.94 3.09
CA LEU A 37 -2.09 -12.94 2.06
C LEU A 37 -3.44 -13.63 2.25
N ARG A 38 -3.82 -13.96 3.49
CA ARG A 38 -5.14 -14.54 3.80
C ARG A 38 -6.26 -13.55 3.58
N TYR A 39 -6.01 -12.29 3.91
CA TYR A 39 -6.95 -11.20 3.67
C TYR A 39 -7.19 -10.99 2.18
N LEU A 40 -6.11 -10.88 1.39
CA LEU A 40 -6.17 -10.84 -0.08
C LEU A 40 -6.94 -12.04 -0.64
N SER A 41 -6.63 -13.25 -0.15
CA SER A 41 -7.33 -14.45 -0.57
C SER A 41 -8.83 -14.41 -0.27
N SER A 42 -9.27 -13.87 0.87
CA SER A 42 -10.70 -13.74 1.22
C SER A 42 -11.39 -12.78 0.25
N LEU A 43 -10.85 -11.56 0.12
CA LEU A 43 -11.39 -10.48 -0.71
C LEU A 43 -11.54 -10.90 -2.19
N LEU A 44 -10.53 -11.59 -2.71
CA LEU A 44 -10.49 -12.01 -4.12
C LEU A 44 -11.24 -13.34 -4.36
N SER A 45 -11.61 -14.08 -3.31
CA SER A 45 -12.46 -15.27 -3.44
C SER A 45 -13.95 -14.92 -3.37
N GLU A 46 -14.32 -13.99 -2.50
CA GLU A 46 -15.71 -13.51 -2.34
C GLU A 46 -16.27 -12.86 -3.62
N SER A 47 -15.39 -12.30 -4.45
CA SER A 47 -15.75 -11.62 -5.70
C SER A 47 -15.54 -12.46 -6.96
N SER A 48 -15.27 -13.78 -6.84
CA SER A 48 -15.11 -14.65 -8.01
C SER A 48 -16.47 -14.94 -8.68
N PRO A 49 -16.67 -14.59 -9.96
CA PRO A 49 -17.92 -14.86 -10.65
C PRO A 49 -17.92 -16.30 -11.20
N GLN A 50 -18.14 -17.33 -10.36
CA GLN A 50 -18.55 -18.65 -10.88
C GLN A 50 -19.41 -19.49 -9.92
N SER A 51 -20.50 -19.98 -10.52
CA SER A 51 -21.36 -21.12 -10.20
C SER A 51 -22.13 -21.07 -8.88
N SER A 52 -23.36 -20.55 -8.99
CA SER A 52 -24.54 -21.10 -8.34
C SER A 52 -24.58 -22.63 -8.48
N THR A 53 -24.04 -23.34 -7.49
CA THR A 53 -24.41 -24.72 -7.19
C THR A 53 -24.42 -24.87 -5.67
N ASP A 54 -25.64 -24.95 -5.12
CA ASP A 54 -26.03 -25.41 -3.78
C ASP A 54 -25.15 -25.03 -2.57
N SER A 55 -25.60 -24.01 -1.83
CA SER A 55 -25.97 -24.16 -0.41
C SER A 55 -26.61 -22.86 0.09
N GLY A 56 -27.76 -23.01 0.75
CA GLY A 56 -28.76 -21.96 0.96
C GLY A 56 -28.34 -20.74 1.79
N GLY A 57 -28.94 -19.60 1.40
CA GLY A 57 -29.51 -18.63 2.32
C GLY A 57 -28.78 -17.31 2.47
N ASN A 58 -29.08 -16.32 1.62
CA ASN A 58 -29.73 -15.06 2.06
C ASN A 58 -30.21 -14.24 0.85
N GLU A 59 -31.51 -13.91 0.83
CA GLU A 59 -32.20 -13.19 -0.25
C GLU A 59 -32.15 -11.66 -0.06
N ASN A 60 -30.95 -11.11 0.15
CA ASN A 60 -30.75 -9.67 0.04
C ASN A 60 -29.87 -9.42 -1.18
N GLY A 61 -30.48 -8.85 -2.22
CA GLY A 61 -29.77 -8.42 -3.43
C GLY A 61 -28.67 -7.46 -3.04
N ASP A 62 -27.43 -7.91 -3.12
CA ASP A 62 -26.30 -7.09 -2.73
C ASP A 62 -25.70 -6.47 -4.00
N GLU A 63 -25.62 -5.15 -3.97
CA GLU A 63 -24.97 -4.25 -4.92
C GLU A 63 -23.44 -4.44 -4.89
N ASN A 64 -22.99 -5.68 -4.71
CA ASN A 64 -21.63 -6.00 -4.33
C ASN A 64 -20.77 -6.06 -5.58
N GLY A 65 -20.20 -4.90 -5.90
CA GLY A 65 -19.30 -4.73 -7.02
C GLY A 65 -18.10 -5.69 -6.98
N GLU A 66 -17.51 -5.94 -8.15
CA GLU A 66 -16.29 -6.72 -8.26
C GLU A 66 -15.16 -6.08 -7.46
N VAL A 67 -14.61 -6.82 -6.49
CA VAL A 67 -13.49 -6.35 -5.68
C VAL A 67 -12.22 -6.31 -6.53
N LYS A 68 -11.59 -5.14 -6.56
CA LYS A 68 -10.31 -4.92 -7.24
C LYS A 68 -9.29 -4.45 -6.23
N VAL A 69 -8.10 -5.04 -6.23
CA VAL A 69 -7.07 -4.73 -5.23
C VAL A 69 -5.90 -4.00 -5.86
N ILE A 70 -5.50 -2.90 -5.24
CA ILE A 70 -4.24 -2.19 -5.51
C ILE A 70 -3.31 -2.49 -4.35
N PHE A 71 -2.18 -3.11 -4.64
CA PHE A 71 -1.15 -3.41 -3.66
C PHE A 71 0.06 -2.51 -3.93
N PHE A 72 0.44 -1.73 -2.94
CA PHE A 72 1.54 -0.78 -3.02
C PHE A 72 2.57 -1.07 -1.93
N GLU A 73 3.79 -1.39 -2.31
CA GLU A 73 4.81 -1.87 -1.38
C GLU A 73 6.05 -0.97 -1.35
N PHE A 74 6.52 -0.69 -0.14
CA PHE A 74 7.73 0.07 0.15
C PHE A 74 8.80 -0.72 0.94
N TYR A 75 8.78 -2.06 1.02
CA TYR A 75 9.73 -2.79 1.87
C TYR A 75 10.68 -3.74 1.12
N GLU A 76 10.21 -4.45 0.09
CA GLU A 76 11.05 -5.32 -0.73
C GLU A 76 10.72 -5.10 -2.22
N GLY A 77 11.74 -4.79 -3.03
CA GLY A 77 11.56 -4.66 -4.47
C GLY A 77 10.97 -5.95 -5.07
N TYR A 78 9.90 -5.80 -5.86
CA TYR A 78 9.23 -6.87 -6.62
C TYR A 78 8.29 -7.82 -5.85
N GLY A 79 7.84 -7.54 -4.62
CA GLY A 79 6.75 -8.30 -3.96
C GLY A 79 6.95 -9.83 -4.00
N VAL A 80 8.22 -10.25 -3.93
CA VAL A 80 8.62 -11.65 -4.11
C VAL A 80 8.09 -12.48 -2.96
N LEU A 81 8.08 -11.90 -1.75
CA LEU A 81 7.58 -12.55 -0.55
C LEU A 81 6.06 -12.75 -0.64
N GLU A 82 5.32 -11.74 -1.09
CA GLU A 82 3.87 -11.82 -1.33
C GLU A 82 3.54 -12.80 -2.44
N ARG A 83 4.23 -12.77 -3.58
CA ARG A 83 3.96 -13.70 -4.70
C ARG A 83 4.31 -15.14 -4.34
N GLU A 84 5.45 -15.38 -3.71
CA GLU A 84 5.86 -16.70 -3.24
C GLU A 84 4.91 -17.23 -2.15
N GLY A 85 4.49 -16.36 -1.23
CA GLY A 85 3.49 -16.66 -0.21
C GLY A 85 2.09 -16.90 -0.79
N ALA A 86 1.68 -16.11 -1.79
CA ALA A 86 0.42 -16.24 -2.51
C ALA A 86 0.35 -17.59 -3.23
N ARG A 87 1.42 -18.00 -3.92
CA ARG A 87 1.51 -19.33 -4.54
C ARG A 87 1.34 -20.46 -3.53
N LYS A 88 1.89 -20.33 -2.32
CA LYS A 88 1.74 -21.32 -1.23
C LYS A 88 0.31 -21.45 -0.70
N ILE A 89 -0.54 -20.48 -0.97
CA ILE A 89 -1.99 -20.53 -0.70
C ILE A 89 -2.80 -20.62 -2.01
N ASN A 90 -2.19 -21.04 -3.12
CA ASN A 90 -2.72 -21.05 -4.49
C ASN A 90 -3.53 -19.78 -4.87
N LEU A 91 -3.02 -18.62 -4.49
CA LEU A 91 -3.44 -17.32 -4.98
C LEU A 91 -2.49 -16.93 -6.13
N ASP A 92 -3.03 -16.87 -7.34
CA ASP A 92 -2.27 -16.53 -8.55
C ASP A 92 -2.47 -15.05 -8.87
N LEU A 93 -1.56 -14.21 -8.37
CA LEU A 93 -1.60 -12.76 -8.57
C LEU A 93 -1.40 -12.37 -10.04
N ASP A 94 -0.68 -13.17 -10.82
CA ASP A 94 -0.46 -12.89 -12.24
C ASP A 94 -1.74 -13.11 -13.04
N ARG A 95 -2.48 -14.20 -12.73
CA ARG A 95 -3.82 -14.43 -13.30
C ARG A 95 -4.80 -13.33 -12.91
N LEU A 96 -4.78 -12.89 -11.66
CA LEU A 96 -5.66 -11.80 -11.19
C LEU A 96 -5.32 -10.45 -11.83
N THR A 97 -4.04 -10.21 -12.14
CA THR A 97 -3.59 -9.05 -12.91
C THR A 97 -4.15 -9.11 -14.33
N GLN A 98 -4.07 -10.27 -14.99
CA GLN A 98 -4.67 -10.47 -16.32
C GLN A 98 -6.19 -10.31 -16.32
N GLN A 99 -6.85 -10.64 -15.21
CA GLN A 99 -8.28 -10.45 -15.01
C GLN A 99 -8.68 -9.01 -14.63
N ASN A 100 -7.73 -8.07 -14.54
CA ASN A 100 -7.98 -6.69 -14.10
C ASN A 100 -8.57 -6.60 -12.67
N ARG A 101 -8.23 -7.57 -11.80
CA ARG A 101 -8.69 -7.64 -10.40
C ARG A 101 -7.60 -7.32 -9.39
N PHE A 102 -6.33 -7.30 -9.83
CA PHE A 102 -5.18 -7.00 -8.99
C PHE A 102 -4.21 -6.09 -9.75
N HIS A 103 -3.67 -5.08 -9.08
CA HIS A 103 -2.62 -4.21 -9.62
C HIS A 103 -1.52 -4.00 -8.58
N PHE A 104 -0.28 -4.25 -8.98
CA PHE A 104 0.90 -4.05 -8.13
C PHE A 104 1.57 -2.71 -8.45
N ILE A 105 1.96 -1.98 -7.41
CA ILE A 105 2.74 -0.76 -7.49
C ILE A 105 4.02 -0.98 -6.69
N ASP A 106 5.16 -0.85 -7.36
CA ASP A 106 6.48 -0.93 -6.76
C ASP A 106 6.92 0.47 -6.30
N GLY A 107 7.06 0.66 -4.99
CA GLY A 107 7.48 1.92 -4.37
C GLY A 107 8.98 2.05 -4.13
N LEU A 108 9.79 1.04 -4.41
CA LEU A 108 11.22 1.04 -4.05
C LEU A 108 12.20 0.90 -5.20
N SER A 109 11.91 0.07 -6.19
CA SER A 109 12.95 -0.42 -7.09
C SER A 109 13.63 0.69 -7.89
N ILE A 110 12.91 1.75 -8.26
CA ILE A 110 13.50 2.89 -8.97
C ILE A 110 14.12 3.90 -7.99
N LEU A 111 13.59 4.00 -6.78
CA LEU A 111 14.00 5.03 -5.82
C LEU A 111 15.28 4.66 -5.05
N HIS A 112 15.48 3.37 -4.78
CA HIS A 112 16.48 2.92 -3.81
C HIS A 112 17.36 1.76 -4.29
N LEU A 113 17.00 1.08 -5.38
CA LEU A 113 17.82 0.01 -5.95
C LEU A 113 18.62 0.52 -7.15
N PRO A 114 19.86 0.00 -7.36
CA PRO A 114 20.61 0.31 -8.56
C PRO A 114 19.84 -0.16 -9.80
N PRO A 115 19.98 0.55 -10.94
CA PRO A 115 19.26 0.24 -12.16
C PRO A 115 19.55 -1.20 -12.59
N SER A 116 18.56 -2.07 -12.43
CA SER A 116 18.56 -3.43 -12.94
C SER A 116 18.12 -3.44 -14.40
N THR A 117 18.52 -4.44 -15.17
CA THR A 117 18.14 -4.58 -16.58
C THR A 117 16.61 -4.52 -16.73
N PRO A 118 16.09 -3.72 -17.68
CA PRO A 118 14.66 -3.50 -17.82
C PRO A 118 13.98 -4.82 -18.18
N LYS A 119 13.32 -5.42 -17.20
CA LYS A 119 12.43 -6.55 -17.39
C LYS A 119 11.07 -5.97 -17.76
N PRO A 120 10.39 -6.44 -18.82
CA PRO A 120 9.02 -6.01 -19.09
C PRO A 120 8.15 -6.36 -17.88
N SER A 121 7.78 -5.35 -17.12
CA SER A 121 6.99 -5.44 -15.92
C SER A 121 5.52 -5.18 -16.24
N THR A 122 4.63 -6.05 -15.76
CA THR A 122 3.18 -5.86 -15.80
C THR A 122 2.67 -4.93 -14.69
N HIS A 123 3.58 -4.26 -13.97
CA HIS A 123 3.28 -3.44 -12.80
C HIS A 123 3.79 -2.02 -12.96
N THR A 124 3.17 -1.10 -12.21
CA THR A 124 3.59 0.30 -12.17
C THR A 124 4.73 0.44 -11.16
N THR A 125 5.74 1.24 -11.48
CA THR A 125 6.81 1.56 -10.54
C THR A 125 6.79 3.06 -10.28
N LEU A 126 6.88 3.44 -9.00
CA LEU A 126 6.94 4.82 -8.56
C LEU A 126 8.27 5.43 -9.01
N GLN A 127 8.18 6.56 -9.70
CA GLN A 127 9.36 7.23 -10.27
C GLN A 127 9.97 8.26 -9.33
N ASP A 128 9.16 8.84 -8.43
CA ASP A 128 9.55 9.94 -7.56
C ASP A 128 8.81 9.79 -6.20
N PRO A 129 9.49 9.98 -5.04
CA PRO A 129 8.91 9.85 -3.71
C PRO A 129 7.99 11.01 -3.28
N THR A 130 7.75 12.01 -4.14
CA THR A 130 6.88 13.15 -3.85
C THR A 130 5.41 12.72 -3.70
N LEU A 131 4.72 13.36 -2.75
CA LEU A 131 3.28 13.14 -2.52
C LEU A 131 2.47 13.37 -3.81
N GLN A 132 2.85 14.36 -4.62
CA GLN A 132 2.18 14.65 -5.87
C GLN A 132 2.25 13.45 -6.83
N THR A 133 3.43 12.88 -7.03
CA THR A 133 3.61 11.70 -7.90
C THR A 133 2.88 10.49 -7.35
N LEU A 134 2.92 10.30 -6.02
CA LEU A 134 2.21 9.22 -5.34
C LEU A 134 0.70 9.32 -5.55
N SER A 135 0.12 10.50 -5.32
CA SER A 135 -1.33 10.76 -5.50
C SER A 135 -1.77 10.55 -6.94
N GLN A 136 -0.97 11.03 -7.91
CA GLN A 136 -1.25 10.83 -9.33
C GLN A 136 -1.17 9.35 -9.72
N THR A 137 -0.15 8.63 -9.25
CA THR A 137 0.04 7.20 -9.54
C THR A 137 -1.11 6.37 -8.98
N LEU A 138 -1.52 6.60 -7.72
CA LEU A 138 -2.66 5.91 -7.11
C LEU A 138 -3.97 6.26 -7.79
N SER A 139 -4.23 7.54 -8.08
CA SER A 139 -5.45 7.96 -8.77
C SER A 139 -5.56 7.34 -10.17
N HIS A 140 -4.44 7.28 -10.89
CA HIS A 140 -4.37 6.63 -12.19
C HIS A 140 -4.60 5.11 -12.08
N ALA A 141 -4.00 4.44 -11.10
CA ALA A 141 -4.20 3.00 -10.87
C ALA A 141 -5.64 2.67 -10.49
N ILE A 142 -6.25 3.46 -9.60
CA ILE A 142 -7.67 3.35 -9.23
C ILE A 142 -8.54 3.54 -10.48
N THR A 143 -8.31 4.59 -11.25
CA THR A 143 -9.09 4.86 -12.47
C THR A 143 -8.94 3.72 -13.47
N THR A 144 -7.72 3.23 -13.70
CA THR A 144 -7.44 2.13 -14.66
C THR A 144 -8.13 0.83 -14.26
N LEU A 145 -8.14 0.50 -12.97
CA LEU A 145 -8.85 -0.67 -12.46
C LEU A 145 -10.36 -0.46 -12.43
N THR A 146 -10.85 0.73 -12.12
CA THR A 146 -12.29 0.99 -11.96
C THR A 146 -12.97 1.49 -13.22
N THR A 147 -12.21 1.66 -14.32
CA THR A 147 -12.75 2.05 -15.62
C THR A 147 -13.88 1.06 -15.98
N PRO A 148 -15.09 1.55 -16.27
CA PRO A 148 -16.28 0.71 -16.30
C PRO A 148 -16.19 -0.36 -17.39
N THR A 149 -15.99 -1.61 -16.97
CA THR A 149 -16.41 -2.77 -17.75
C THR A 149 -17.95 -2.80 -17.72
N PRO A 150 -18.64 -3.05 -18.84
CA PRO A 150 -20.09 -2.85 -18.99
C PRO A 150 -21.01 -3.71 -18.11
N THR A 151 -20.46 -4.54 -17.22
CA THR A 151 -21.21 -5.61 -16.53
C THR A 151 -21.22 -5.55 -15.00
N SER A 152 -20.37 -4.74 -14.34
CA SER A 152 -20.33 -4.70 -12.87
C SER A 152 -19.82 -3.37 -12.29
N GLN A 153 -20.41 -2.92 -11.18
CA GLN A 153 -19.81 -1.94 -10.27
C GLN A 153 -18.49 -2.51 -9.73
N SER A 154 -17.47 -1.67 -9.52
CA SER A 154 -16.17 -2.13 -8.99
C SER A 154 -15.89 -1.53 -7.61
N LYS A 155 -15.38 -2.34 -6.68
CA LYS A 155 -15.02 -1.92 -5.32
C LYS A 155 -13.49 -1.96 -5.16
N PRO A 156 -12.79 -0.83 -5.35
CA PRO A 156 -11.34 -0.78 -5.19
C PRO A 156 -10.95 -0.86 -3.71
N ILE A 157 -9.96 -1.69 -3.40
CA ILE A 157 -9.32 -1.80 -2.09
C ILE A 157 -7.85 -1.45 -2.27
N LEU A 158 -7.38 -0.46 -1.51
CA LEU A 158 -5.98 -0.06 -1.49
C LEU A 158 -5.28 -0.68 -0.28
N LEU A 159 -4.20 -1.42 -0.54
CA LEU A 159 -3.32 -1.97 0.48
C LEU A 159 -1.94 -1.34 0.31
N ILE A 160 -1.45 -0.71 1.37
CA ILE A 160 -0.14 -0.05 1.41
C ILE A 160 0.72 -0.73 2.47
N ASP A 161 1.90 -1.21 2.07
CA ASP A 161 2.86 -1.84 2.98
C ASP A 161 4.08 -0.95 3.21
N ALA A 162 4.49 -0.84 4.48
CA ALA A 162 5.61 -0.01 4.97
C ALA A 162 5.67 1.45 4.48
N PRO A 163 4.56 2.24 4.52
CA PRO A 163 4.56 3.63 4.03
C PRO A 163 5.51 4.57 4.80
N ASP A 164 5.93 4.19 6.01
CA ASP A 164 6.89 4.92 6.84
C ASP A 164 8.30 4.96 6.23
N LEU A 165 8.64 4.02 5.35
CA LEU A 165 9.96 4.03 4.71
C LEU A 165 10.15 5.27 3.83
N LEU A 166 9.09 5.80 3.21
CA LEU A 166 9.17 7.06 2.45
C LEU A 166 9.62 8.24 3.32
N LEU A 167 9.17 8.29 4.58
CA LEU A 167 9.58 9.33 5.51
C LEU A 167 11.04 9.11 5.94
N ALA A 168 11.41 7.87 6.20
CA ALA A 168 12.76 7.50 6.62
C ALA A 168 13.82 7.76 5.53
N THR A 169 13.45 7.63 4.25
CA THR A 169 14.36 7.87 3.11
C THR A 169 14.27 9.28 2.55
N SER A 170 13.36 10.11 3.06
CA SER A 170 13.27 11.50 2.64
C SER A 170 14.50 12.31 3.08
N PRO A 171 15.01 13.22 2.23
CA PRO A 171 16.14 14.06 2.60
C PRO A 171 15.74 14.98 3.77
N SER A 172 16.63 15.14 4.76
CA SER A 172 16.34 16.03 5.89
C SER A 172 16.14 17.47 5.39
N PRO A 173 15.19 18.24 5.96
CA PRO A 173 15.06 19.64 5.63
C PRO A 173 16.40 20.37 5.88
N PRO A 174 16.75 21.37 5.04
CA PRO A 174 17.99 22.11 5.21
C PRO A 174 18.02 22.77 6.59
N SER A 175 19.16 22.64 7.29
CA SER A 175 19.33 23.28 8.58
C SER A 175 19.21 24.81 8.43
N PRO A 176 18.54 25.49 9.38
CA PRO A 176 18.51 26.95 9.34
C PRO A 176 19.94 27.48 9.45
N PRO A 177 20.24 28.62 8.77
CA PRO A 177 21.56 29.22 8.86
C PRO A 177 21.91 29.54 10.33
N PRO A 178 23.19 29.37 10.73
CA PRO A 178 23.61 29.67 12.09
C PRO A 178 23.26 31.12 12.43
N SER A 179 22.61 31.32 13.58
CA SER A 179 22.28 32.66 14.06
C SER A 179 23.55 33.49 14.18
N PRO A 180 23.56 34.76 13.74
CA PRO A 180 24.72 35.61 13.88
C PRO A 180 25.12 35.73 15.36
N PRO A 181 26.43 35.79 15.67
CA PRO A 181 26.90 35.92 17.04
C PRO A 181 26.30 37.19 17.66
N SER A 182 25.64 37.03 18.81
CA SER A 182 25.09 38.13 19.60
C SER A 182 26.22 39.06 20.00
N SER A 183 26.34 40.19 19.30
CA SER A 183 27.32 41.22 19.59
C SER A 183 26.90 41.92 20.88
N SER A 184 27.36 41.41 22.01
CA SER A 184 27.23 42.10 23.30
C SER A 184 27.99 43.43 23.21
N PRO A 185 27.36 44.59 23.46
CA PRO A 185 28.06 45.86 23.41
C PRO A 185 29.08 45.91 24.55
N LEU A 186 30.34 45.98 24.17
CA LEU A 186 31.50 46.22 25.04
C LEU A 186 31.24 47.47 25.89
N ALA A 187 31.15 47.31 27.21
CA ALA A 187 30.98 48.40 28.16
C ALA A 187 32.09 49.44 27.97
N LYS A 188 31.70 50.71 27.80
CA LYS A 188 32.62 51.84 27.67
C LYS A 188 33.47 51.96 28.96
N PRO A 189 34.77 52.26 28.84
CA PRO A 189 35.62 52.51 30.01
C PRO A 189 35.23 53.83 30.67
N SER A 190 34.94 53.78 31.97
CA SER A 190 34.77 54.94 32.84
C SER A 190 36.14 55.50 33.22
N THR A 191 36.39 56.78 32.96
CA THR A 191 37.53 57.53 33.48
C THR A 191 37.15 59.01 33.68
N PRO A 192 37.88 59.77 34.51
CA PRO A 192 37.65 59.97 35.95
C PRO A 192 37.15 61.39 36.27
N GLN A 193 36.61 61.61 37.47
CA GLN A 193 36.43 62.96 38.03
C GLN A 193 37.52 63.24 39.08
N SER A 194 38.46 64.13 38.75
CA SER A 194 39.04 65.17 39.61
C SER A 194 39.97 66.05 38.77
#